data_AF-A0A382EFI6-F1
#
_entry.id   AF-A0A382EFI6-F1
#
_cell.length_a   1.000
_cell.length_b   1.000
_cell.length_c   1.000
_cell.angle_alpha   90.00
_cell.angle_beta   90.00
_cell.angle_gamma   90.00
#
_symmetry.space_group_name_H-M   'P 1'
#
loop_
_entity.id
_entity.type
_entity.pdbx_description
1 polymer ?
#
loop_
_entity_poly.entity_id
_entity_poly.type
_entity_poly.pdbx_seq_one_letter_code
_entity_poly.pdbx_strand_id
1 'polypeptide(L)'
;MTLLEPRRTKNVSHRQGGRIASRPPPFVWIPAVLVLAAMVVPLSYLVLRTIGAGTETFEIIFRSRTFEILIRSLLLMGSVSVGSILIAVPIGWLTVRTDLPLRRFFSVITILPLVIPSYIGAFILVIFLSPKGILQGWMSPLGIDRFPDIYGFPGALITLTLLTYPYVLLPVRAALIRFDW
;
A
#
# COMPACT_ATOMS: atom_id res chain seq x y z
N MET A 1 -49.53 -46.04 -25.10
CA MET A 1 -48.49 -47.00 -24.65
C MET A 1 -47.21 -46.65 -25.41
N THR A 2 -46.51 -45.61 -24.96
CA THR A 2 -45.26 -45.06 -25.53
C THR A 2 -44.79 -43.98 -24.55
N LEU A 3 -44.20 -44.42 -23.43
CA LEU A 3 -42.76 -44.43 -23.17
C LEU A 3 -42.30 -43.12 -22.51
N LEU A 4 -42.08 -43.25 -21.20
CA LEU A 4 -41.32 -42.34 -20.36
C LEU A 4 -39.92 -42.14 -20.96
N GLU A 5 -39.59 -40.93 -21.39
CA GLU A 5 -38.18 -40.54 -21.54
C GLU A 5 -37.79 -39.60 -20.39
N PRO A 6 -36.91 -40.04 -19.47
CA PRO A 6 -36.37 -39.18 -18.44
C PRO A 6 -35.38 -38.21 -19.09
N ARG A 7 -35.63 -36.90 -18.99
CA ARG A 7 -34.65 -35.87 -19.36
C ARG A 7 -33.44 -35.97 -18.44
N ARG A 8 -32.46 -36.72 -18.96
CA ARG A 8 -31.05 -36.78 -18.63
C ARG A 8 -30.57 -35.51 -17.90
N THR A 9 -30.30 -35.67 -16.61
CA THR A 9 -29.57 -34.70 -15.79
C THR A 9 -28.22 -34.41 -16.47
N LYS A 10 -28.07 -33.20 -17.02
CA LYS A 10 -26.77 -32.72 -17.46
C LYS A 10 -25.94 -32.47 -16.21
N ASN A 11 -25.19 -33.50 -15.86
CA ASN A 11 -24.14 -33.52 -14.86
C ASN A 11 -23.14 -32.41 -15.20
N VAL A 12 -23.26 -31.24 -14.54
CA VAL A 12 -22.28 -30.16 -14.64
C VAL A 12 -21.08 -30.59 -13.82
N SER A 13 -20.23 -31.41 -14.43
CA SER A 13 -18.99 -31.86 -13.84
C SER A 13 -18.10 -30.65 -13.55
N HIS A 14 -17.91 -30.38 -12.26
CA HIS A 14 -16.82 -29.63 -11.69
C HIS A 14 -15.49 -29.97 -12.38
N ARG A 15 -15.02 -29.11 -13.30
CA ARG A 15 -13.65 -29.15 -13.81
C ARG A 15 -13.15 -27.76 -14.13
N GLN A 16 -12.70 -27.04 -13.11
CA GLN A 16 -11.63 -26.06 -13.28
C GLN A 16 -10.64 -26.23 -12.13
N GLY A 17 -9.93 -27.36 -12.17
CA GLY A 17 -8.65 -27.50 -11.47
C GLY A 17 -7.66 -26.50 -12.06
N GLY A 18 -7.03 -25.71 -11.20
CA GLY A 18 -6.00 -24.75 -11.58
C GLY A 18 -4.91 -25.43 -12.40
N ARG A 19 -4.70 -24.93 -13.63
CA ARG A 19 -3.52 -25.28 -14.42
C ARG A 19 -2.32 -24.64 -13.75
N ILE A 20 -1.61 -25.44 -12.96
CA ILE A 20 -0.30 -25.11 -12.40
C ILE A 20 0.66 -24.85 -13.58
N ALA A 21 1.29 -23.68 -13.52
CA ALA A 21 2.29 -23.07 -14.42
C ALA A 21 2.84 -23.96 -15.57
N SER A 22 2.48 -23.63 -16.81
CA SER A 22 3.29 -23.95 -17.98
C SER A 22 4.60 -23.16 -17.89
N ARG A 23 5.76 -23.83 -18.02
CA ARG A 23 7.07 -23.15 -18.06
C ARG A 23 7.04 -22.05 -19.13
N PRO A 24 7.50 -20.81 -18.83
CA PRO A 24 7.50 -19.75 -19.82
C PRO A 24 8.38 -20.16 -21.02
N PRO A 25 7.97 -19.82 -22.25
CA PRO A 25 8.73 -20.19 -23.44
C PRO A 25 10.16 -19.62 -23.36
N PRO A 26 11.18 -20.34 -23.87
CA PRO A 26 12.59 -20.00 -23.71
C PRO A 26 12.95 -18.58 -24.18
N PHE A 27 12.17 -18.01 -25.11
CA PHE A 27 12.36 -16.65 -25.61
C PHE A 27 12.11 -15.54 -24.56
N VAL A 28 11.28 -15.77 -23.54
CA VAL A 28 11.01 -14.79 -22.47
C VAL A 28 12.18 -14.64 -21.49
N TRP A 29 13.09 -15.62 -21.46
CA TRP A 29 14.26 -15.57 -20.59
C TRP A 29 15.26 -14.51 -21.01
N ILE A 30 15.39 -14.24 -22.31
CA ILE A 30 16.34 -13.26 -22.85
C ILE A 30 16.07 -11.85 -22.28
N PRO A 31 14.86 -11.27 -22.42
CA PRO A 31 14.57 -9.95 -21.84
C PRO A 31 14.57 -9.99 -20.31
N ALA A 32 14.15 -11.09 -19.67
CA ALA A 32 14.17 -11.21 -18.21
C ALA A 32 15.61 -11.16 -17.65
N VAL A 33 16.54 -11.88 -18.27
CA VAL A 33 17.97 -11.87 -17.89
C VAL A 33 18.59 -10.51 -18.18
N LEU A 34 18.24 -9.86 -19.29
CA LEU A 34 18.73 -8.52 -19.61
C LEU A 34 18.29 -7.49 -18.56
N VAL A 35 17.01 -7.52 -18.16
CA VAL A 35 16.48 -6.65 -17.10
C VAL A 35 17.17 -6.95 -15.76
N LEU A 36 17.32 -8.23 -15.41
CA LEU A 36 18.03 -8.63 -14.20
C LEU A 36 19.47 -8.11 -14.19
N ALA A 37 20.20 -8.30 -15.30
CA ALA A 37 21.57 -7.82 -15.44
C ALA A 37 21.62 -6.29 -15.29
N ALA A 38 20.74 -5.56 -15.97
CA ALA A 38 20.67 -4.10 -15.87
C ALA A 38 20.35 -3.62 -14.44
N MET A 39 19.49 -4.31 -13.67
CA MET A 39 19.19 -3.98 -12.28
C MET A 39 20.34 -4.33 -11.31
N VAL A 40 21.09 -5.40 -11.60
CA VAL A 40 22.22 -5.84 -10.77
C VAL A 40 23.42 -4.91 -10.93
N VAL A 41 23.67 -4.36 -12.13
CA VAL A 41 24.80 -3.45 -12.40
C VAL A 41 24.95 -2.31 -11.37
N PRO A 42 23.95 -1.46 -11.10
CA PRO A 42 24.11 -0.37 -10.14
C PRO A 42 24.29 -0.87 -8.69
N LEU A 43 23.67 -2.00 -8.34
CA LEU A 43 23.82 -2.60 -7.01
C LEU A 43 25.23 -3.15 -6.82
N SER A 44 25.76 -3.86 -7.81
CA SER A 44 27.14 -4.35 -7.84
C SER A 44 28.13 -3.20 -7.82
N TYR A 45 27.90 -2.15 -8.61
CA TYR A 45 28.74 -0.95 -8.59
C TYR A 45 28.77 -0.30 -7.20
N LEU A 46 27.61 -0.17 -6.53
CA LEU A 46 27.53 0.35 -5.17
C LEU A 46 28.37 -0.50 -4.20
N VAL A 47 28.24 -1.82 -4.24
CA VAL A 47 29.00 -2.74 -3.37
C VAL A 47 30.51 -2.60 -3.61
N LEU A 48 30.94 -2.60 -4.88
CA LEU A 48 32.36 -2.43 -5.23
C LEU A 48 32.89 -1.06 -4.77
N ARG A 49 32.10 0.00 -4.94
CA ARG A 49 32.45 1.36 -4.51
C ARG A 49 32.55 1.47 -3.00
N THR A 50 31.63 0.84 -2.27
CA THR A 50 31.61 0.84 -0.80
C THR A 50 32.77 0.05 -0.21
N ILE A 51 33.11 -1.11 -0.78
CA ILE A 51 34.28 -1.90 -0.35
C ILE A 51 35.59 -1.12 -0.60
N GLY A 52 35.69 -0.44 -1.75
CA GLY A 52 36.87 0.38 -2.09
C GLY A 52 37.07 1.63 -1.22
N ALA A 53 36.05 2.06 -0.46
CA ALA A 53 36.09 3.24 0.40
C ALA A 53 36.63 2.97 1.83
N GLY A 54 36.97 1.73 2.17
CA GLY A 54 37.70 1.39 3.40
C GLY A 54 36.99 1.81 4.71
N THR A 55 37.77 2.31 5.67
CA THR A 55 37.32 2.64 7.05
C THR A 55 36.37 3.83 7.12
N GLU A 56 36.41 4.75 6.16
CA GLU A 56 35.49 5.91 6.11
C GLU A 56 34.02 5.47 6.01
N THR A 57 33.75 4.36 5.32
CA THR A 57 32.39 3.78 5.24
C THR A 57 31.88 3.34 6.60
N PHE A 58 32.73 2.69 7.40
CA PHE A 58 32.36 2.24 8.73
C PHE A 58 32.08 3.44 9.66
N GLU A 59 32.90 4.48 9.61
CA GLU A 59 32.67 5.70 10.40
C GLU A 59 31.33 6.38 10.07
N ILE A 60 30.91 6.38 8.80
CA ILE A 60 29.63 6.95 8.36
C ILE A 60 28.44 6.11 8.86
N ILE A 61 28.53 4.78 8.78
CA ILE A 61 27.45 3.87 9.21
C ILE A 61 27.29 3.91 10.74
N PHE A 62 28.39 3.93 11.48
CA PHE A 62 28.39 3.94 12.96
C PHE A 62 28.24 5.33 13.57
N ARG A 63 28.04 6.37 12.76
CA ARG A 63 27.76 7.71 13.24
C ARG A 63 26.40 7.73 13.95
N SER A 64 26.35 8.33 15.15
CA SER A 64 25.10 8.43 15.94
C SER A 64 23.93 9.01 15.16
N ARG A 65 24.19 9.95 14.24
CA ARG A 65 23.18 10.55 13.37
C ARG A 65 22.54 9.54 12.41
N THR A 66 23.33 8.62 11.85
CA THR A 66 22.82 7.57 10.94
C THR A 66 21.88 6.64 11.69
N PHE A 67 22.28 6.23 12.90
CA PHE A 67 21.44 5.40 13.77
C PHE A 67 20.14 6.11 14.19
N GLU A 68 20.21 7.40 14.51
CA GLU A 68 19.03 8.19 14.85
C GLU A 68 18.04 8.29 13.67
N ILE A 69 18.54 8.52 12.45
CA ILE A 69 17.71 8.55 11.24
C ILE A 69 17.07 7.17 11.01
N LEU A 70 17.84 6.08 11.15
CA LEU A 70 17.33 4.72 11.00
C LEU A 70 16.19 4.45 11.99
N ILE A 71 16.37 4.75 13.28
CA ILE A 71 15.32 4.57 14.28
C ILE A 71 14.09 5.41 13.95
N ARG A 72 14.25 6.69 13.59
CA ARG A 72 13.13 7.57 13.22
C ARG A 72 12.36 7.01 12.02
N SER A 73 13.06 6.47 11.01
CA SER A 73 12.44 5.83 9.85
C SER A 73 11.71 4.53 10.20
N LEU A 74 12.30 3.69 11.05
CA LEU A 74 11.69 2.44 11.54
C LEU A 74 10.42 2.73 12.36
N LEU A 75 10.48 3.71 13.27
CA LEU A 75 9.33 4.16 14.04
C LEU A 75 8.22 4.69 13.14
N LEU A 76 8.57 5.52 12.15
CA LEU A 76 7.60 6.05 11.20
C LEU A 76 6.96 4.93 10.37
N MET A 77 7.76 4.01 9.84
CA MET A 77 7.28 2.85 9.09
C MET A 77 6.32 2.00 9.92
N GLY A 78 6.67 1.69 11.17
CA GLY A 78 5.82 0.93 12.08
C GLY A 78 4.50 1.64 12.36
N SER A 79 4.55 2.93 12.73
CA SER A 79 3.36 3.73 13.02
C SER A 79 2.45 3.88 11.80
N VAL A 80 3.02 4.11 10.60
CA VAL A 80 2.26 4.21 9.34
C VAL A 80 1.59 2.88 9.01
N SER A 81 2.29 1.76 9.22
CA SER A 81 1.74 0.42 8.97
C SER A 81 0.55 0.14 9.87
N VAL A 82 0.68 0.42 11.18
CA VAL A 82 -0.41 0.27 12.15
C VAL A 82 -1.58 1.20 11.79
N GLY A 83 -1.32 2.48 11.54
CA GLY A 83 -2.35 3.45 11.16
C GLY A 83 -3.09 3.04 9.88
N SER A 84 -2.36 2.54 8.89
CA SER A 84 -2.94 2.09 7.62
C SER A 84 -3.85 0.88 7.82
N ILE A 85 -3.46 -0.08 8.66
CA ILE A 85 -4.28 -1.24 9.01
C ILE A 85 -5.55 -0.81 9.76
N LEU A 86 -5.40 0.08 10.75
CA LEU A 86 -6.53 0.59 11.54
C LEU A 86 -7.58 1.32 10.68
N ILE A 87 -7.18 1.93 9.57
CA ILE A 87 -8.12 2.55 8.61
C ILE A 87 -8.64 1.52 7.60
N ALA A 88 -7.76 0.72 7.02
CA ALA A 88 -8.09 -0.19 5.94
C ALA A 88 -9.01 -1.33 6.36
N VAL A 89 -8.82 -1.89 7.57
CA VAL A 89 -9.61 -3.04 8.05
C VAL A 89 -11.08 -2.67 8.26
N PRO A 90 -11.44 -1.60 8.99
CA PRO A 90 -12.83 -1.19 9.14
C PRO A 90 -13.50 -0.86 7.80
N ILE A 91 -12.81 -0.14 6.91
CA ILE A 91 -13.38 0.20 5.59
C ILE A 91 -13.55 -1.05 4.73
N GLY A 92 -12.57 -1.97 4.76
CA GLY A 92 -12.65 -3.25 4.07
C GLY A 92 -13.83 -4.08 4.57
N TRP A 93 -14.01 -4.15 5.88
CA TRP A 93 -15.13 -4.84 6.50
C TRP A 93 -16.47 -4.20 6.11
N LEU A 94 -16.61 -2.88 6.24
CA LEU A 94 -17.85 -2.16 5.91
C LEU A 94 -18.23 -2.32 4.43
N THR A 95 -17.26 -2.26 3.51
CA THR A 95 -17.52 -2.35 2.07
C THR A 95 -17.78 -3.78 1.55
N VAL A 96 -17.38 -4.79 2.33
CA VAL A 96 -17.58 -6.21 1.98
C VAL A 96 -18.79 -6.79 2.68
N ARG A 97 -19.01 -6.46 3.96
CA ARG A 97 -20.01 -7.09 4.84
C ARG A 97 -21.31 -6.32 4.98
N THR A 98 -21.33 -5.03 4.66
CA THR A 98 -22.52 -4.21 4.82
C THR A 98 -23.12 -3.83 3.46
N ASP A 99 -24.44 -3.90 3.36
CA ASP A 99 -25.20 -3.40 2.19
C ASP A 99 -25.26 -1.87 2.21
N LEU A 100 -24.11 -1.24 1.95
CA LEU A 100 -24.03 0.22 1.88
C LEU A 100 -24.82 0.74 0.66
N PRO A 101 -25.75 1.70 0.85
CA PRO A 101 -26.27 2.45 -0.28
C PRO A 101 -25.08 3.18 -0.92
N LEU A 102 -24.88 2.99 -2.23
CA LEU A 102 -23.72 3.49 -3.00
C LEU A 102 -22.39 2.75 -2.77
N ARG A 103 -22.39 1.42 -2.61
CA ARG A 103 -21.17 0.58 -2.57
C ARG A 103 -20.12 0.92 -3.64
N ARG A 104 -20.56 1.30 -4.85
CA ARG A 104 -19.65 1.72 -5.95
C ARG A 104 -18.95 3.04 -5.67
N PHE A 105 -19.65 4.02 -5.08
CA PHE A 105 -19.06 5.30 -4.69
C PHE A 105 -17.99 5.13 -3.62
N PHE A 106 -18.31 4.41 -2.53
CA PHE A 106 -17.35 4.11 -1.47
C PHE A 106 -16.14 3.32 -2.00
N SER A 107 -16.37 2.35 -2.89
CA SER A 107 -15.25 1.61 -3.48
C SER A 107 -14.30 2.49 -4.30
N VAL A 108 -14.81 3.54 -4.96
CA VAL A 108 -13.98 4.47 -5.76
C VAL A 108 -13.28 5.49 -4.86
N ILE A 109 -13.99 6.14 -3.96
CA ILE A 109 -13.43 7.22 -3.13
C ILE A 109 -12.31 6.72 -2.21
N THR A 110 -12.43 5.49 -1.71
CA THR A 110 -11.42 4.89 -0.83
C THR A 110 -10.14 4.51 -1.58
N ILE A 111 -10.22 4.27 -2.89
CA ILE A 111 -9.04 3.99 -3.73
C ILE A 111 -8.50 5.28 -4.34
N LEU A 112 -9.30 6.35 -4.40
CA LEU A 112 -8.93 7.63 -5.03
C LEU A 112 -7.56 8.19 -4.61
N PRO A 113 -7.14 8.15 -3.32
CA PRO A 113 -5.83 8.65 -2.91
C PRO A 113 -4.66 7.94 -3.60
N LEU A 114 -4.85 6.70 -4.04
CA LEU A 114 -3.86 5.90 -4.78
C LEU A 114 -3.48 6.54 -6.13
N VAL A 115 -4.40 7.27 -6.75
CA VAL A 115 -4.24 7.87 -8.08
C VAL A 115 -3.47 9.19 -7.98
N ILE A 116 -3.48 9.83 -6.81
CA ILE A 116 -2.80 11.10 -6.58
C ILE A 116 -1.29 10.83 -6.49
N PRO A 117 -0.45 11.50 -7.30
CA PRO A 117 0.99 11.41 -7.15
C PRO A 117 1.41 11.76 -5.72
N SER A 118 2.32 10.99 -5.12
CA SER A 118 2.69 11.11 -3.71
C SER A 118 3.16 12.52 -3.33
N TYR A 119 3.92 13.17 -4.22
CA TYR A 119 4.33 14.56 -4.07
C TYR A 119 3.11 15.48 -3.93
N ILE A 120 2.19 15.47 -4.91
CA ILE A 120 0.99 16.33 -4.90
C ILE A 120 0.14 16.06 -3.66
N GLY A 121 -0.05 14.78 -3.29
CA GLY A 121 -0.80 14.41 -2.08
C GLY A 121 -0.19 14.99 -0.80
N ALA A 122 1.14 14.93 -0.67
CA ALA A 122 1.84 15.53 0.46
C ALA A 122 1.69 17.06 0.50
N PHE A 123 1.81 17.75 -0.65
CA PHE A 123 1.61 19.21 -0.70
C PHE A 123 0.20 19.62 -0.30
N ILE A 124 -0.82 18.92 -0.81
CA ILE A 124 -2.21 19.19 -0.46
C ILE A 124 -2.42 19.03 1.05
N LEU A 125 -1.90 17.95 1.64
CA LEU A 125 -2.03 17.73 3.08
C LEU A 125 -1.25 18.75 3.90
N VAL A 126 -0.05 19.14 3.49
CA VAL A 126 0.70 20.20 4.17
C VAL A 126 -0.08 21.51 4.14
N ILE A 127 -0.64 21.92 3.00
CA ILE A 127 -1.44 23.15 2.89
C ILE A 127 -2.73 23.04 3.71
N PHE A 128 -3.36 21.87 3.73
CA PHE A 128 -4.62 21.64 4.43
C PHE A 128 -4.46 21.58 5.95
N LEU A 129 -3.45 20.86 6.44
CA LEU A 129 -3.14 20.66 7.87
C LEU A 129 -2.16 21.69 8.46
N SER A 130 -1.65 22.63 7.65
CA SER A 130 -0.80 23.71 8.16
C SER A 130 -1.52 24.49 9.27
N PRO A 131 -0.79 25.12 10.22
CA PRO A 131 -1.40 25.93 11.28
C PRO A 131 -2.27 27.11 10.81
N LYS A 132 -2.17 27.51 9.54
CA LYS A 132 -3.03 28.50 8.88
C LYS A 132 -3.86 27.90 7.74
N GLY A 133 -3.96 26.57 7.70
CA GLY A 133 -4.68 25.82 6.67
C GLY A 133 -6.19 25.87 6.87
N ILE A 134 -6.91 25.29 5.90
CA ILE A 134 -8.38 25.24 5.90
C ILE A 134 -8.91 24.55 7.15
N LEU A 135 -8.22 23.49 7.62
CA LEU A 135 -8.62 22.74 8.81
C LEU A 135 -8.59 23.59 10.09
N GLN A 136 -7.62 24.51 10.22
CA GLN A 136 -7.55 25.43 11.36
C GLN A 136 -8.80 26.33 11.42
N GLY A 137 -9.28 26.81 10.27
CA GLY A 137 -10.49 27.63 10.20
C GLY A 137 -11.75 26.89 10.66
N TRP A 138 -11.83 25.59 10.42
CA TRP A 138 -12.96 24.75 10.84
C TRP A 138 -12.89 24.34 12.31
N MET A 139 -11.70 24.32 12.90
CA MET A 139 -11.48 23.94 14.30
C MET A 139 -11.34 25.11 15.26
N SER A 140 -11.13 26.33 14.76
CA SER A 140 -11.19 27.55 15.56
C SER A 140 -12.52 27.71 16.33
N PRO A 141 -13.71 27.39 15.78
CA PRO A 141 -14.96 27.39 16.53
C PRO A 141 -15.03 26.37 17.68
N LEU A 142 -14.17 25.34 17.67
CA LEU A 142 -14.10 24.29 18.68
C LEU A 142 -13.07 24.61 19.79
N GLY A 143 -12.47 25.81 19.78
CA GLY A 143 -11.52 26.26 20.81
C GLY A 143 -10.10 25.69 20.67
N ILE A 144 -9.75 25.16 19.49
CA ILE A 144 -8.41 24.63 19.22
C ILE A 144 -7.63 25.67 18.43
N ASP A 145 -6.92 26.54 19.15
CA ASP A 145 -6.28 27.73 18.56
C ASP A 145 -4.98 27.45 17.82
N ARG A 146 -4.35 26.28 18.05
CA ARG A 146 -3.11 25.89 17.37
C ARG A 146 -3.03 24.39 17.15
N PHE A 147 -2.99 23.99 15.89
CA PHE A 147 -2.55 22.66 15.53
C PHE A 147 -1.04 22.47 15.81
N PRO A 148 -0.60 21.29 16.27
CA PRO A 148 0.81 20.94 16.32
C PRO A 148 1.45 21.08 14.94
N ASP A 149 2.75 21.39 14.93
CA ASP A 149 3.48 21.58 13.69
C ASP A 149 3.37 20.35 12.79
N ILE A 150 2.90 20.56 11.55
CA ILE A 150 2.74 19.50 10.55
C ILE A 150 4.11 19.08 10.00
N TYR A 151 5.13 19.92 10.17
CA TYR A 151 6.49 19.58 9.79
C TYR A 151 7.09 18.59 10.79
N GLY A 152 7.52 17.43 10.28
CA GLY A 152 8.15 16.37 11.08
C GLY A 152 7.32 15.10 11.17
N PHE A 153 7.49 14.37 12.28
CA PHE A 153 6.91 13.04 12.46
C PHE A 153 5.38 12.97 12.34
N PRO A 154 4.57 13.82 13.02
CA PRO A 154 3.12 13.67 12.98
C PRO A 154 2.53 13.93 11.58
N GLY A 155 3.01 14.94 10.86
CA GLY A 155 2.56 15.19 9.49
C GLY A 155 3.00 14.13 8.50
N ALA A 156 4.22 13.61 8.64
CA ALA A 156 4.67 12.48 7.85
C ALA A 156 3.81 11.22 8.12
N LEU A 157 3.49 10.94 9.39
CA LEU A 157 2.66 9.82 9.79
C LEU A 157 1.26 9.90 9.16
N ILE A 158 0.58 11.04 9.30
CA ILE A 158 -0.77 11.25 8.74
C ILE A 158 -0.74 11.16 7.22
N THR A 159 0.22 11.84 6.59
CA THR A 159 0.35 11.91 5.12
C THR A 159 0.61 10.54 4.53
N LEU A 160 1.62 9.83 5.04
CA LEU A 160 1.97 8.51 4.56
C LEU A 160 0.84 7.51 4.85
N THR A 161 0.20 7.58 6.00
CA THR A 161 -0.95 6.71 6.31
C THR A 161 -2.09 6.93 5.31
N LEU A 162 -2.45 8.18 5.01
CA LEU A 162 -3.53 8.49 4.09
C LEU A 162 -3.20 8.07 2.64
N LEU A 163 -1.94 8.13 2.24
CA LEU A 163 -1.49 7.70 0.91
C LEU A 163 -1.27 6.18 0.82
N THR A 164 -0.97 5.52 1.94
CA THR A 164 -0.60 4.10 1.98
C THR A 164 -1.77 3.17 2.30
N TYR A 165 -2.77 3.62 3.07
CA TYR A 165 -3.91 2.77 3.42
C TYR A 165 -4.63 2.13 2.22
N PRO A 166 -4.75 2.75 1.01
CA PRO A 166 -5.42 2.09 -0.11
C PRO A 166 -4.67 0.82 -0.55
N TYR A 167 -3.34 0.80 -0.46
CA TYR A 167 -2.53 -0.38 -0.76
C TYR A 167 -2.80 -1.52 0.22
N VAL A 168 -3.06 -1.22 1.50
CA VAL A 168 -3.42 -2.21 2.52
C VAL A 168 -4.88 -2.66 2.36
N LEU A 169 -5.76 -1.76 1.94
CA LEU A 169 -7.18 -2.07 1.76
C LEU A 169 -7.43 -3.11 0.66
N LEU A 170 -6.70 -3.05 -0.46
CA LEU A 170 -6.87 -3.99 -1.57
C LEU A 170 -6.73 -5.47 -1.15
N PRO A 171 -5.63 -5.91 -0.51
CA PRO A 171 -5.49 -7.28 -0.03
C PRO A 171 -6.45 -7.60 1.12
N VAL A 172 -6.76 -6.65 2.02
CA VAL A 172 -7.73 -6.85 3.09
C VAL A 172 -9.12 -7.17 2.53
N ARG A 173 -9.60 -6.41 1.54
CA ARG A 173 -10.87 -6.68 0.87
C ARG A 173 -10.85 -8.04 0.17
N ALA A 174 -9.77 -8.36 -0.54
CA ALA A 174 -9.61 -9.65 -1.20
C ALA A 174 -9.64 -10.82 -0.21
N ALA A 175 -9.06 -10.67 0.98
CA ALA A 175 -9.11 -11.66 2.05
C ALA A 175 -10.53 -11.79 2.62
N LEU A 176 -11.19 -10.67 2.96
CA LEU A 176 -12.54 -10.67 3.55
C LEU A 176 -13.61 -11.27 2.64
N ILE A 177 -13.48 -11.11 1.32
CA ILE A 177 -14.37 -11.71 0.32
C ILE A 177 -14.18 -13.24 0.26
N ARG A 178 -12.98 -13.75 0.52
CA ARG A 178 -12.71 -15.20 0.53
C ARG A 178 -13.16 -15.89 1.82
N PHE A 179 -13.34 -15.14 2.91
CA PHE A 179 -13.87 -15.66 4.15
C PHE A 179 -15.41 -15.79 4.04
N ASP A 180 -15.86 -16.87 3.42
CA ASP A 180 -17.25 -17.31 3.43
C ASP A 180 -17.59 -17.88 4.82
N TRP A 181 -18.56 -17.27 5.51
CA TRP A 181 -19.20 -17.84 6.71
C TRP A 181 -20.70 -17.87 6.47
#